data_AF-A0A368TB66-F1
#
_entry.id   AF-A0A368TB66-F1
#
_cell.length_a   1.000
_cell.length_b   1.000
_cell.length_c   1.000
_cell.angle_alpha   90.00
_cell.angle_beta   90.00
_cell.angle_gamma   90.00
#
_symmetry.space_group_name_H-M   'P 1'
#
loop_
_entity.id
_entity.type
_entity.pdbx_description
1 polymer ?
#
loop_
_entity_poly.entity_id
_entity_poly.type
_entity_poly.pdbx_seq_one_letter_code
_entity_poly.pdbx_strand_id
1 'polypeptide(L)'
;MTGRDRPGVSARLLSTLSVYPVTIADLEQVVIGGRLVLGALLAVDERVAPGVSRERVFEEVRGAVEKTAVDLDMDVEFAPGGGRVGAAAPDRLHVTILANPLRPGALGAITSCVARAGANIDRIERLASYPVTSIELVVSGADPDRLRADLAMEAATQAIDVAVQPAGLHRRAKHLVVMDVDSTLIQGEVIELLAEYAGCADEVARVTAEAMRGELDFEESLRRRVALLKGLDAGALDAVRERLVLTPGARTLVRTLKRLGYECAIVSGGFTQVTDTLVERLGIDHSAANTLEIVDGKLTGGLVGPVIDRRGKADALRRFAADAGVPLSQTVAIGDGANDLDMLRTAGLGVAFNAKPVVRQQADTSVSVPYLDTIVFLLGVSREEVEAADEDSGSAE
;
A
#
# COMPACT_ATOMS: atom_id res chain seq x y z
N MET A 1 -7.01 -30.53 -14.61
CA MET A 1 -5.80 -31.39 -14.60
C MET A 1 -4.85 -30.89 -13.54
N THR A 2 -4.29 -31.76 -12.72
CA THR A 2 -3.35 -31.44 -11.64
C THR A 2 -2.17 -32.42 -11.63
N GLY A 3 -0.96 -31.97 -11.28
CA GLY A 3 0.21 -32.86 -11.27
C GLY A 3 1.54 -32.13 -11.18
N ARG A 4 2.64 -32.81 -11.51
CA ARG A 4 3.97 -32.17 -11.57
C ARG A 4 4.10 -31.35 -12.85
N ASP A 5 4.51 -30.09 -12.69
CA ASP A 5 4.73 -29.17 -13.80
C ASP A 5 5.87 -29.64 -14.71
N ARG A 6 5.69 -29.43 -16.02
CA ARG A 6 6.70 -29.66 -17.06
C ARG A 6 6.29 -28.94 -18.35
N PRO A 7 7.26 -28.54 -19.20
CA PRO A 7 6.95 -27.95 -20.50
C PRO A 7 6.04 -28.85 -21.35
N GLY A 8 5.06 -28.25 -22.03
CA GLY A 8 4.22 -28.93 -23.02
C GLY A 8 2.89 -29.51 -22.51
N VAL A 9 2.61 -29.49 -21.19
CA VAL A 9 1.34 -30.00 -20.63
C VAL A 9 0.13 -29.29 -21.26
N SER A 10 0.10 -27.96 -21.22
CA SER A 10 -1.01 -27.16 -21.77
C SER A 10 -1.13 -27.36 -23.28
N ALA A 11 0.00 -27.38 -24.00
CA ALA A 11 0.02 -27.60 -25.44
C ALA A 11 -0.57 -28.96 -25.83
N ARG A 12 -0.24 -30.02 -25.07
CA ARG A 12 -0.75 -31.36 -25.31
C ARG A 12 -2.25 -31.45 -25.03
N LEU A 13 -2.74 -30.88 -23.92
CA LEU A 13 -4.18 -30.82 -23.64
C LEU A 13 -4.94 -30.10 -24.75
N LEU A 14 -4.50 -28.90 -25.14
CA LEU A 14 -5.17 -28.10 -26.18
C LEU A 14 -5.14 -28.80 -27.53
N SER A 15 -4.06 -29.51 -27.86
CA SER A 15 -3.98 -30.34 -29.06
C SER A 15 -5.00 -31.48 -29.02
N THR A 16 -5.15 -32.16 -27.88
CA THR A 16 -6.16 -33.21 -27.69
C THR A 16 -7.58 -32.66 -27.86
N LEU A 17 -7.86 -31.47 -27.31
CA LEU A 17 -9.19 -30.86 -27.39
C LEU A 17 -9.54 -30.35 -28.80
N SER A 18 -8.55 -29.99 -29.60
CA SER A 18 -8.75 -29.33 -30.91
C SER A 18 -9.53 -30.13 -31.95
N VAL A 19 -9.62 -31.46 -31.79
CA VAL A 19 -10.33 -32.34 -32.73
C VAL A 19 -11.82 -32.53 -32.40
N TYR A 20 -12.28 -31.98 -31.28
CA TYR A 20 -13.67 -32.09 -30.82
C TYR A 20 -14.45 -30.80 -31.12
N PRO A 21 -15.78 -30.87 -31.27
CA PRO A 21 -16.62 -29.69 -31.52
C PRO A 21 -16.86 -28.88 -30.23
N VAL A 22 -15.79 -28.44 -29.58
CA VAL A 22 -15.83 -27.67 -28.35
C VAL A 22 -15.10 -26.34 -28.50
N THR A 23 -15.61 -25.31 -27.86
CA THR A 23 -14.93 -24.04 -27.63
C THR A 23 -14.47 -23.94 -26.18
N ILE A 24 -13.36 -23.25 -25.96
CA ILE A 24 -12.90 -22.89 -24.62
C ILE A 24 -13.71 -21.67 -24.16
N ALA A 25 -14.56 -21.87 -23.16
CA ALA A 25 -15.28 -20.78 -22.51
C ALA A 25 -14.41 -20.09 -21.45
N ASP A 26 -13.49 -20.84 -20.83
CA ASP A 26 -12.50 -20.28 -19.90
C ASP A 26 -11.28 -21.21 -19.74
N LEU A 27 -10.13 -20.65 -19.37
CA LEU A 27 -8.89 -21.39 -19.19
C LEU A 27 -7.98 -20.69 -18.17
N GLU A 28 -7.67 -21.38 -17.08
CA GLU A 28 -6.77 -20.90 -16.04
C GLU A 28 -5.67 -21.92 -15.75
N GLN A 29 -4.44 -21.44 -15.56
CA GLN A 29 -3.30 -22.26 -15.18
C GLN A 29 -2.50 -21.57 -14.07
N VAL A 30 -2.12 -22.33 -13.05
CA VAL A 30 -1.20 -21.89 -12.00
C VAL A 30 -0.16 -22.97 -11.71
N VAL A 31 1.07 -22.56 -11.42
CA VAL A 31 2.16 -23.44 -10.99
C VAL A 31 2.64 -22.99 -9.61
N ILE A 32 2.59 -23.87 -8.62
CA ILE A 32 3.01 -23.60 -7.24
C ILE A 32 3.98 -24.69 -6.80
N GLY A 33 5.23 -24.33 -6.52
CA GLY A 33 6.25 -25.29 -6.05
C GLY A 33 6.47 -26.48 -7.00
N GLY A 34 6.39 -26.26 -8.31
CA GLY A 34 6.51 -27.32 -9.32
C GLY A 34 5.27 -28.22 -9.46
N ARG A 35 4.13 -27.84 -8.87
CA ARG A 35 2.82 -28.48 -9.10
C ARG A 35 1.98 -27.58 -9.98
N LEU A 36 1.46 -28.13 -11.08
CA LEU A 36 0.58 -27.44 -12.01
C LEU A 36 -0.88 -27.79 -11.72
N VAL A 37 -1.73 -26.77 -11.74
CA VAL A 37 -3.19 -26.89 -11.77
C VAL A 37 -3.67 -26.16 -13.03
N LEU A 38 -4.36 -26.88 -13.91
CA LEU A 38 -4.91 -26.39 -15.18
C LEU A 38 -6.41 -26.69 -15.23
N GLY A 39 -7.21 -25.62 -15.17
CA GLY A 39 -8.66 -25.67 -15.29
C GLY A 39 -9.09 -25.17 -16.67
N ALA A 40 -9.94 -25.93 -17.35
CA ALA A 40 -10.51 -25.54 -18.64
C ALA A 40 -12.02 -25.73 -18.58
N LEU A 41 -12.77 -24.69 -18.93
CA LEU A 41 -14.21 -24.77 -19.12
C LEU A 41 -14.50 -24.87 -20.61
N LEU A 42 -15.22 -25.92 -20.99
CA LEU A 42 -15.54 -26.21 -22.37
C LEU A 42 -17.04 -26.03 -22.61
N ALA A 43 -17.39 -25.48 -23.77
CA ALA A 43 -18.75 -25.41 -24.28
C ALA A 43 -18.81 -26.13 -25.63
N VAL A 44 -19.92 -26.81 -25.93
CA VAL A 44 -20.12 -27.42 -27.25
C VAL A 44 -20.36 -26.32 -28.29
N ASP A 45 -19.64 -26.37 -29.41
CA ASP A 45 -19.84 -25.43 -30.52
C ASP A 45 -21.02 -25.89 -31.39
N GLU A 46 -22.21 -25.37 -31.10
CA GLU A 46 -23.43 -25.68 -31.84
C GLU A 46 -23.37 -25.24 -33.32
N ARG A 47 -22.42 -24.37 -33.70
CA ARG A 47 -22.22 -23.98 -35.11
C ARG A 47 -21.50 -25.06 -35.91
N VAL A 48 -20.65 -25.84 -35.25
CA VAL A 48 -19.84 -26.91 -35.87
C VAL A 48 -20.59 -28.24 -35.81
N ALA A 49 -21.33 -28.49 -34.74
CA ALA A 49 -22.07 -29.74 -34.54
C ALA A 49 -23.51 -29.46 -34.05
N PRO A 50 -24.39 -28.90 -34.91
CA PRO A 50 -25.76 -28.59 -34.54
C PRO A 50 -26.54 -29.85 -34.19
N GLY A 51 -27.24 -29.84 -33.04
CA GLY A 51 -28.08 -30.96 -32.60
C GLY A 51 -27.33 -32.17 -32.03
N VAL A 52 -26.01 -32.09 -31.85
CA VAL A 52 -25.22 -33.15 -31.19
C VAL A 52 -25.48 -33.12 -29.68
N SER A 53 -25.71 -34.30 -29.10
CA SER A 53 -25.89 -34.45 -27.64
C SER A 53 -24.64 -34.00 -26.89
N ARG A 54 -24.82 -33.12 -25.90
CA ARG A 54 -23.75 -32.62 -25.04
C ARG A 54 -23.13 -33.73 -24.23
N GLU A 55 -23.94 -34.69 -23.78
CA GLU A 55 -23.51 -35.88 -23.05
C GLU A 55 -22.55 -36.72 -23.89
N ARG A 56 -22.87 -36.92 -25.18
CA ARG A 56 -21.99 -37.66 -26.08
C ARG A 56 -20.65 -36.96 -26.30
N VAL A 57 -20.66 -35.66 -26.59
CA VAL A 57 -19.42 -34.88 -26.76
C VAL A 57 -18.59 -34.92 -25.48
N PHE A 58 -19.24 -34.81 -24.31
CA PHE A 58 -18.58 -34.90 -23.02
C PHE A 58 -17.87 -36.25 -22.83
N GLU A 59 -18.51 -37.37 -23.09
CA GLU A 59 -17.89 -38.70 -22.96
C GLU A 59 -16.69 -38.89 -23.91
N GLU A 60 -16.80 -38.41 -25.16
CA GLU A 60 -15.70 -38.48 -26.14
C GLU A 60 -14.50 -37.61 -25.70
N VAL A 61 -14.75 -36.37 -25.29
CA VAL A 61 -13.72 -35.45 -24.77
C VAL A 61 -13.10 -36.01 -23.49
N ARG A 62 -13.92 -36.51 -22.57
CA ARG A 62 -13.50 -37.09 -21.30
C ARG A 62 -12.48 -38.20 -21.52
N GLY A 63 -12.79 -39.19 -22.36
CA GLY A 63 -11.88 -40.30 -22.63
C GLY A 63 -10.54 -39.86 -23.24
N ALA A 64 -10.56 -38.85 -24.11
CA ALA A 64 -9.34 -38.31 -24.72
C ALA A 64 -8.48 -37.53 -23.73
N VAL A 65 -9.12 -36.74 -22.86
CA VAL A 65 -8.44 -35.99 -21.80
C VAL A 65 -7.89 -36.94 -20.75
N GLU A 66 -8.62 -37.97 -20.32
CA GLU A 66 -8.14 -39.00 -19.40
C GLU A 66 -6.90 -39.71 -19.94
N LYS A 67 -6.91 -40.12 -21.22
CA LYS A 67 -5.72 -40.69 -21.87
C LYS A 67 -4.55 -39.70 -21.89
N THR A 68 -4.82 -38.44 -22.21
CA THR A 68 -3.80 -37.38 -22.21
C THR A 68 -3.22 -37.16 -20.81
N ALA A 69 -4.06 -37.21 -19.78
CA ALA A 69 -3.65 -37.06 -18.39
C ALA A 69 -2.73 -38.22 -17.97
N VAL A 70 -3.08 -39.46 -18.33
CA VAL A 70 -2.23 -40.64 -18.10
C VAL A 70 -0.88 -40.50 -18.84
N ASP A 71 -0.89 -40.13 -20.13
CA ASP A 71 0.34 -39.92 -20.91
C ASP A 71 1.27 -38.86 -20.28
N LEU A 72 0.68 -37.87 -19.62
CA LEU A 72 1.39 -36.76 -18.97
C LEU A 72 1.69 -37.03 -17.49
N ASP A 73 1.26 -38.16 -16.91
CA ASP A 73 1.34 -38.44 -15.47
C ASP A 73 0.70 -37.31 -14.64
N MET A 74 -0.57 -37.03 -14.97
CA MET A 74 -1.41 -35.98 -14.39
C MET A 74 -2.73 -36.59 -13.91
N ASP A 75 -3.28 -36.03 -12.84
CA ASP A 75 -4.64 -36.31 -12.40
C ASP A 75 -5.64 -35.41 -13.14
N VAL A 76 -6.85 -35.92 -13.39
CA VAL A 76 -7.93 -35.15 -13.99
C VAL A 76 -9.25 -35.42 -13.27
N GLU A 77 -10.01 -34.34 -13.07
CA GLU A 77 -11.34 -34.36 -12.51
C GLU A 77 -12.27 -33.61 -13.46
N PHE A 78 -13.52 -34.05 -13.55
CA PHE A 78 -14.55 -33.45 -14.39
C PHE A 78 -15.75 -33.09 -13.53
N ALA A 79 -16.27 -31.88 -13.71
CA ALA A 79 -17.47 -31.41 -13.04
C ALA A 79 -18.32 -30.61 -14.05
N PRO A 80 -19.66 -30.63 -13.93
CA PRO A 80 -20.51 -29.73 -14.71
C PRO A 80 -20.21 -28.27 -14.33
N GLY A 81 -19.89 -27.45 -15.33
CA GLY A 81 -19.58 -26.03 -15.13
C GLY A 81 -20.76 -25.13 -15.51
N GLY A 82 -21.01 -24.11 -14.69
CA GLY A 82 -21.90 -22.99 -15.02
C GLY A 82 -21.16 -21.67 -14.85
N GLY A 83 -20.85 -20.99 -15.96
CA GLY A 83 -20.13 -19.70 -15.94
C GLY A 83 -18.60 -19.83 -15.82
N ARG A 84 -17.93 -18.69 -15.64
CA ARG A 84 -16.46 -18.51 -15.65
C ARG A 84 -15.78 -19.26 -14.49
N VAL A 85 -14.64 -19.91 -14.72
CA VAL A 85 -13.75 -20.41 -13.66
C VAL A 85 -13.27 -19.19 -12.87
N GLY A 86 -13.69 -19.07 -11.61
CA GLY A 86 -13.33 -17.91 -10.78
C GLY A 86 -14.09 -16.62 -11.09
N ALA A 87 -15.37 -16.69 -11.50
CA ALA A 87 -16.28 -15.55 -11.70
C ALA A 87 -16.01 -14.43 -10.67
N ALA A 88 -15.66 -13.24 -11.17
CA ALA A 88 -15.34 -12.08 -10.35
C ALA A 88 -16.56 -11.73 -9.48
N ALA A 89 -16.49 -12.06 -8.19
CA ALA A 89 -17.43 -11.52 -7.23
C ALA A 89 -17.23 -9.99 -7.20
N PRO A 90 -18.31 -9.19 -7.29
CA PRO A 90 -18.22 -7.73 -7.23
C PRO A 90 -17.59 -7.22 -5.92
N ASP A 91 -17.53 -8.08 -4.89
CA ASP A 91 -17.08 -7.76 -3.54
C ASP A 91 -15.76 -8.48 -3.17
N ARG A 92 -14.76 -8.45 -4.07
CA ARG A 92 -13.42 -8.93 -3.73
C ARG A 92 -12.66 -7.89 -2.91
N LEU A 93 -11.87 -8.36 -1.96
CA LEU A 93 -11.03 -7.57 -1.08
C LEU A 93 -9.59 -8.07 -1.16
N HIS A 94 -8.64 -7.16 -1.14
CA HIS A 94 -7.24 -7.47 -0.89
C HIS A 94 -6.94 -7.22 0.58
N VAL A 95 -6.46 -8.25 1.27
CA VAL A 95 -5.99 -8.19 2.65
C VAL A 95 -4.48 -8.33 2.63
N THR A 96 -3.77 -7.21 2.78
CA THR A 96 -2.30 -7.19 2.84
C THR A 96 -1.85 -7.25 4.28
N ILE A 97 -0.99 -8.21 4.60
CA ILE A 97 -0.46 -8.48 5.93
C ILE A 97 1.04 -8.15 5.91
N LEU A 98 1.51 -7.34 6.85
CA LEU A 98 2.93 -7.06 7.06
C LEU A 98 3.36 -7.52 8.45
N ALA A 99 4.43 -8.30 8.51
CA ALA A 99 5.01 -8.74 9.78
C ALA A 99 6.50 -9.07 9.67
N ASN A 100 7.24 -8.85 10.76
CA ASN A 100 8.65 -9.18 10.86
C ASN A 100 9.01 -9.81 12.22
N PRO A 101 9.10 -11.16 12.33
CA PRO A 101 8.77 -12.16 11.32
C PRO A 101 7.27 -12.47 11.25
N LEU A 102 6.77 -12.87 10.08
CA LEU A 102 5.41 -13.41 9.98
C LEU A 102 5.37 -14.84 10.54
N ARG A 103 4.79 -15.01 11.73
CA ARG A 103 4.62 -16.33 12.35
C ARG A 103 3.36 -17.05 11.82
N PRO A 104 3.37 -18.38 11.68
CA PRO A 104 2.19 -19.14 11.24
C PRO A 104 0.94 -18.90 12.09
N GLY A 105 1.11 -18.71 13.41
CA GLY A 105 0.00 -18.41 14.32
C GLY A 105 -0.71 -17.09 13.98
N ALA A 106 0.06 -16.05 13.62
CA ALA A 106 -0.48 -14.75 13.26
C ALA A 106 -1.26 -14.83 11.93
N LEU A 107 -0.67 -15.46 10.90
CA LEU A 107 -1.38 -15.69 9.63
C LEU A 107 -2.62 -16.56 9.83
N GLY A 108 -2.53 -17.63 10.63
CA GLY A 108 -3.64 -18.51 10.95
C GLY A 108 -4.80 -17.80 11.66
N ALA A 109 -4.50 -16.85 12.54
CA ALA A 109 -5.51 -16.03 13.21
C ALA A 109 -6.24 -15.12 12.22
N ILE A 110 -5.50 -14.47 11.31
CA ILE A 110 -6.07 -13.65 10.23
C ILE A 110 -6.96 -14.48 9.30
N THR A 111 -6.48 -15.63 8.82
CA THR A 111 -7.28 -16.50 7.95
C THR A 111 -8.52 -17.07 8.68
N SER A 112 -8.41 -17.33 9.98
CA SER A 112 -9.56 -17.74 10.81
C SER A 112 -10.58 -16.62 10.96
N CYS A 113 -10.12 -15.37 11.05
CA CYS A 113 -10.97 -14.19 11.08
C CYS A 113 -11.78 -14.06 9.76
N VAL A 114 -11.10 -14.21 8.61
CA VAL A 114 -11.75 -14.24 7.28
C VAL A 114 -12.82 -15.34 7.22
N ALA A 115 -12.50 -16.56 7.68
CA ALA A 115 -13.45 -17.67 7.68
C ALA A 115 -14.65 -17.43 8.61
N ARG A 116 -14.45 -16.84 9.80
CA ARG A 116 -15.54 -16.48 10.74
C ARG A 116 -16.49 -15.42 10.16
N ALA A 117 -15.99 -14.57 9.28
CA ALA A 117 -16.80 -13.60 8.55
C ALA A 117 -17.65 -14.24 7.42
N GLY A 118 -17.48 -15.54 7.17
CA GLY A 118 -18.18 -16.27 6.09
C GLY A 118 -17.55 -16.07 4.71
N ALA A 119 -16.35 -15.49 4.65
CA ALA A 119 -15.65 -15.18 3.42
C ALA A 119 -14.70 -16.30 2.99
N ASN A 120 -14.42 -16.37 1.68
CA ASN A 120 -13.45 -17.29 1.09
C ASN A 120 -12.12 -16.60 0.81
N ILE A 121 -11.01 -17.33 0.92
CA ILE A 121 -9.71 -16.88 0.42
C ILE A 121 -9.51 -17.49 -0.96
N ASP A 122 -9.61 -16.65 -2.00
CA ASP A 122 -9.48 -17.04 -3.40
C ASP A 122 -8.01 -17.26 -3.80
N ARG A 123 -7.09 -16.46 -3.23
CA ARG A 123 -5.65 -16.54 -3.51
C ARG A 123 -4.83 -16.07 -2.31
N ILE A 124 -3.65 -16.64 -2.17
CA ILE A 124 -2.60 -16.19 -1.24
C ILE A 124 -1.32 -15.98 -2.04
N GLU A 125 -0.70 -14.82 -1.89
CA GLU A 125 0.50 -14.43 -2.62
C GLU A 125 1.48 -13.73 -1.69
N ARG A 126 2.79 -13.94 -1.91
CA ARG A 126 3.82 -13.21 -1.17
C ARG A 126 4.22 -11.99 -1.98
N LEU A 127 4.04 -10.80 -1.42
CA LEU A 127 4.48 -9.55 -2.02
C LEU A 127 5.92 -9.22 -1.66
N ALA A 128 6.40 -9.62 -0.48
CA ALA A 128 7.78 -9.33 -0.08
C ALA A 128 8.31 -10.36 0.93
N SER A 129 9.59 -10.70 0.82
CA SER A 129 10.34 -11.43 1.85
C SER A 129 11.16 -10.49 2.75
N TYR A 130 11.48 -9.29 2.25
CA TYR A 130 12.27 -8.27 2.91
C TYR A 130 11.83 -6.86 2.47
N PRO A 131 12.12 -5.78 3.24
CA PRO A 131 12.70 -5.80 4.60
C PRO A 131 11.74 -6.39 5.64
N VAL A 132 10.48 -6.62 5.24
CA VAL A 132 9.40 -7.19 6.04
C VAL A 132 8.69 -8.23 5.21
N THR A 133 8.19 -9.30 5.85
CA THR A 133 7.38 -10.28 5.13
C THR A 133 6.02 -9.68 4.84
N SER A 134 5.64 -9.64 3.56
CA SER A 134 4.33 -9.20 3.11
C SER A 134 3.60 -10.33 2.39
N ILE A 135 2.38 -10.63 2.86
CA ILE A 135 1.47 -11.59 2.24
C ILE A 135 0.18 -10.87 1.87
N GLU A 136 -0.34 -11.11 0.68
CA GLU A 136 -1.64 -10.66 0.25
C GLU A 136 -2.62 -11.84 0.14
N LEU A 137 -3.80 -11.66 0.71
CA LEU A 137 -4.95 -12.55 0.52
C LEU A 137 -5.96 -11.86 -0.40
N VAL A 138 -6.40 -12.55 -1.45
CA VAL A 138 -7.59 -12.14 -2.22
C VAL A 138 -8.79 -12.83 -1.58
N VAL A 139 -9.72 -12.05 -1.04
CA VAL A 139 -10.86 -12.52 -0.27
C VAL A 139 -12.16 -12.19 -1.00
N SER A 140 -13.14 -13.10 -0.97
CA SER A 140 -14.46 -12.90 -1.56
C SER A 140 -15.59 -13.26 -0.61
N GLY A 141 -16.76 -12.63 -0.79
CA GLY A 141 -17.97 -12.95 0.00
C GLY A 141 -18.00 -12.35 1.40
N ALA A 142 -17.25 -11.27 1.65
CA ALA A 142 -17.25 -10.55 2.92
C ALA A 142 -17.82 -9.13 2.76
N ASP A 143 -18.49 -8.65 3.79
CA ASP A 143 -18.75 -7.21 3.94
C ASP A 143 -17.42 -6.48 4.25
N PRO A 144 -17.00 -5.49 3.44
CA PRO A 144 -15.69 -4.84 3.58
C PRO A 144 -15.47 -4.16 4.93
N ASP A 145 -16.48 -3.46 5.45
CA ASP A 145 -16.35 -2.67 6.68
C ASP A 145 -16.28 -3.58 7.90
N ARG A 146 -17.12 -4.61 7.94
CA ARG A 146 -17.08 -5.63 9.00
C ARG A 146 -15.76 -6.40 8.98
N LEU A 147 -15.32 -6.86 7.82
CA LEU A 147 -14.06 -7.60 7.72
C LEU A 147 -12.87 -6.73 8.13
N ARG A 148 -12.84 -5.45 7.74
CA ARG A 148 -11.81 -4.50 8.17
C ARG A 148 -11.76 -4.37 9.69
N ALA A 149 -12.90 -4.18 10.35
CA ALA A 149 -12.97 -4.04 11.80
C ALA A 149 -12.49 -5.30 12.54
N ASP A 150 -12.96 -6.48 12.11
CA ASP A 150 -12.59 -7.76 12.71
C ASP A 150 -11.09 -8.06 12.53
N LEU A 151 -10.55 -7.77 11.34
CA LEU A 151 -9.12 -7.93 11.04
C LEU A 151 -8.24 -6.93 11.78
N ALA A 152 -8.65 -5.67 11.94
CA ALA A 152 -7.89 -4.67 12.68
C ALA A 152 -7.71 -5.07 14.16
N MET A 153 -8.75 -5.61 14.79
CA MET A 153 -8.69 -6.10 16.17
C MET A 153 -7.76 -7.32 16.30
N GLU A 154 -7.84 -8.26 15.36
CA GLU A 154 -6.95 -9.42 15.35
C GLU A 154 -5.50 -9.03 15.07
N ALA A 155 -5.26 -8.11 14.13
CA ALA A 155 -3.92 -7.59 13.81
C ALA A 155 -3.25 -6.96 15.02
N ALA A 156 -3.98 -6.14 15.78
CA ALA A 156 -3.50 -5.57 17.04
C ALA A 156 -3.14 -6.65 18.08
N THR A 157 -3.95 -7.71 18.18
CA THR A 157 -3.69 -8.85 19.08
C THR A 157 -2.43 -9.63 18.69
N GLN A 158 -2.22 -9.82 17.38
CA GLN A 158 -1.07 -10.54 16.84
C GLN A 158 0.19 -9.67 16.70
N ALA A 159 0.10 -8.37 17.00
CA ALA A 159 1.17 -7.38 16.80
C ALA A 159 1.72 -7.39 15.35
N ILE A 160 0.81 -7.43 14.38
CA ILE A 160 1.10 -7.33 12.94
C ILE A 160 0.31 -6.17 12.34
N ASP A 161 0.67 -5.77 11.13
CA ASP A 161 -0.09 -4.79 10.37
C ASP A 161 -0.98 -5.47 9.32
N VAL A 162 -2.21 -4.99 9.19
CA VAL A 162 -3.16 -5.47 8.19
C VAL A 162 -3.84 -4.29 7.52
N ALA A 163 -3.88 -4.33 6.19
CA ALA A 163 -4.65 -3.39 5.37
C ALA A 163 -5.71 -4.16 4.60
N VAL A 164 -6.93 -3.63 4.58
CA VAL A 164 -8.04 -4.15 3.77
C VAL A 164 -8.38 -3.11 2.71
N GLN A 165 -8.39 -3.52 1.45
CA GLN A 165 -8.72 -2.64 0.33
C GLN A 165 -9.71 -3.34 -0.59
N PRO A 166 -10.68 -2.59 -1.16
CA PRO A 166 -11.52 -3.13 -2.21
C PRO A 166 -10.67 -3.55 -3.42
N ALA A 167 -11.06 -4.64 -4.07
CA ALA A 167 -10.51 -5.01 -5.36
C ALA A 167 -11.14 -4.13 -6.45
N GLY A 168 -10.40 -3.90 -7.53
CA GLY A 168 -10.92 -3.21 -8.70
C GLY A 168 -9.89 -2.35 -9.41
N LEU A 169 -10.35 -1.68 -10.48
CA LEU A 169 -9.50 -0.83 -11.32
C LEU A 169 -8.93 0.38 -10.56
N HIS A 170 -9.61 0.84 -9.51
CA HIS A 170 -9.17 1.98 -8.71
C HIS A 170 -7.80 1.77 -8.06
N ARG A 171 -7.40 0.51 -7.80
CA ARG A 171 -6.08 0.16 -7.26
C ARG A 171 -4.94 0.26 -8.29
N ARG A 172 -5.29 0.37 -9.58
CA ARG A 172 -4.37 0.53 -10.71
C ARG A 172 -4.52 1.90 -11.38
N ALA A 173 -5.34 2.79 -10.83
CA ALA A 173 -5.60 4.11 -11.38
C ALA A 173 -4.47 5.08 -11.02
N LYS A 174 -4.50 6.31 -11.56
CA LYS A 174 -3.58 7.34 -11.07
C LYS A 174 -3.94 7.70 -9.63
N HIS A 175 -2.90 7.88 -8.83
CA HIS A 175 -3.00 8.14 -7.41
C HIS A 175 -2.11 9.33 -7.03
N LEU A 176 -2.55 10.06 -6.01
CA LEU A 176 -1.76 11.05 -5.31
C LEU A 176 -1.40 10.48 -3.94
N VAL A 177 -0.10 10.46 -3.61
CA VAL A 177 0.37 10.07 -2.26
C VAL A 177 0.88 11.32 -1.55
N VAL A 178 0.28 11.63 -0.41
CA VAL A 178 0.64 12.77 0.43
C VAL A 178 1.27 12.28 1.72
N MET A 179 2.47 12.76 2.02
CA MET A 179 3.25 12.32 3.19
C MET A 179 3.45 13.48 4.17
N ASP A 180 3.35 13.19 5.46
CA ASP A 180 4.00 14.04 6.46
C ASP A 180 5.53 13.97 6.30
N VAL A 181 6.21 14.99 6.81
CA VAL A 181 7.66 15.12 6.75
C VAL A 181 8.30 14.61 8.01
N ASP A 182 8.15 15.34 9.12
CA ASP A 182 8.76 15.01 10.41
C ASP A 182 8.26 13.64 10.89
N SER A 183 9.14 12.81 11.43
CA SER A 183 8.86 11.45 11.90
C SER A 183 8.20 10.49 10.89
N THR A 184 8.06 10.89 9.62
CA THR A 184 7.44 10.11 8.53
C THR A 184 8.38 10.00 7.33
N LEU A 185 8.55 11.05 6.53
CA LEU A 185 9.48 11.05 5.39
C LEU A 185 10.95 11.18 5.82
N ILE A 186 11.19 11.92 6.90
CA ILE A 186 12.49 12.05 7.56
C ILE A 186 12.43 11.48 8.98
N GLN A 187 13.60 11.17 9.53
CA GLN A 187 13.74 10.79 10.93
C GLN A 187 13.85 12.02 11.83
N GLY A 188 13.09 12.02 12.91
CA GLY A 188 13.09 13.09 13.91
C GLY A 188 12.30 14.33 13.47
N GLU A 189 12.48 15.41 14.23
CA GLU A 189 11.74 16.66 14.12
C GLU A 189 12.68 17.82 13.73
N VAL A 190 12.37 18.52 12.65
CA VAL A 190 13.18 19.67 12.17
C VAL A 190 13.31 20.76 13.21
N ILE A 191 12.25 21.03 13.97
CA ILE A 191 12.25 22.10 14.97
C ILE A 191 13.17 21.78 16.15
N GLU A 192 13.36 20.51 16.49
CA GLU A 192 14.29 20.08 17.54
C GLU A 192 15.74 20.26 17.08
N LEU A 193 16.05 19.92 15.83
CA LEU A 193 17.37 20.19 15.24
C LEU A 193 17.69 21.69 15.24
N LEU A 194 16.72 22.56 14.90
CA LEU A 194 16.90 24.01 14.99
C LEU A 194 17.11 24.48 16.44
N ALA A 195 16.42 23.89 17.39
CA ALA A 195 16.54 24.20 18.81
C ALA A 195 17.92 23.84 19.37
N GLU A 196 18.56 22.78 18.87
CA GLU A 196 19.96 22.45 19.19
C GLU A 196 20.90 23.59 18.78
N TYR A 197 20.76 24.11 17.56
CA TYR A 197 21.58 25.23 17.08
C TYR A 197 21.29 26.55 17.82
N ALA A 198 20.06 26.74 18.30
CA ALA A 198 19.67 27.88 19.13
C ALA A 198 20.05 27.73 20.61
N GLY A 199 20.48 26.54 21.04
CA GLY A 199 20.79 26.25 22.44
C GLY A 199 19.54 26.20 23.35
N CYS A 200 18.37 25.89 22.79
CA CYS A 200 17.08 25.85 23.50
C CYS A 200 16.32 24.52 23.31
N ALA A 201 17.06 23.42 23.09
CA ALA A 201 16.50 22.10 22.84
C ALA A 201 15.60 21.61 24.00
N ASP A 202 16.02 21.82 25.25
CA ASP A 202 15.27 21.39 26.43
C ASP A 202 13.93 22.15 26.56
N GLU A 203 13.92 23.46 26.26
CA GLU A 203 12.71 24.27 26.28
C GLU A 203 11.73 23.87 25.18
N VAL A 204 12.23 23.62 23.96
CA VAL A 204 11.40 23.16 22.84
C VAL A 204 10.81 21.78 23.15
N ALA A 205 11.60 20.84 23.67
CA ALA A 205 11.14 19.52 24.07
C ALA A 205 10.04 19.59 25.14
N ARG A 206 10.18 20.48 26.12
CA ARG A 206 9.14 20.71 27.14
C ARG A 206 7.83 21.18 26.53
N VAL A 207 7.86 22.16 25.62
CA VAL A 207 6.65 22.68 24.96
C VAL A 207 6.03 21.63 24.01
N THR A 208 6.84 20.83 23.33
CA THR A 208 6.37 19.69 22.52
C THR A 208 5.63 18.67 23.40
N ALA A 209 6.18 18.36 24.58
CA ALA A 209 5.56 17.44 25.53
C ALA A 209 4.22 17.98 26.09
N GLU A 210 4.13 19.28 26.39
CA GLU A 210 2.87 19.96 26.78
C GLU A 210 1.79 19.81 25.69
N ALA A 211 2.16 20.05 24.42
CA ALA A 211 1.24 19.90 23.29
C ALA A 211 0.80 18.45 23.08
N MET A 212 1.70 17.49 23.23
CA MET A 212 1.38 16.06 23.14
C MET A 212 0.43 15.58 24.24
N ARG A 213 0.41 16.24 25.41
CA ARG A 213 -0.58 16.00 26.47
C ARG A 213 -1.93 16.68 26.22
N GLY A 214 -2.06 17.46 25.15
CA GLY A 214 -3.26 18.23 24.82
C GLY A 214 -3.44 19.48 25.68
N GLU A 215 -2.38 19.94 26.36
CA GLU A 215 -2.42 21.16 27.19
C GLU A 215 -2.34 22.44 26.33
N LEU A 216 -1.86 22.32 25.09
CA LEU A 216 -1.76 23.38 24.10
C LEU A 216 -2.38 22.91 22.79
N ASP A 217 -3.08 23.80 22.09
CA ASP A 217 -3.43 23.54 20.71
C ASP A 217 -2.17 23.56 19.81
N PHE A 218 -2.28 23.00 18.61
CA PHE A 218 -1.13 22.84 17.72
C PHE A 218 -0.50 24.19 17.33
N GLU A 219 -1.32 25.18 17.00
CA GLU A 219 -0.83 26.49 16.54
C GLU A 219 -0.14 27.22 17.68
N GLU A 220 -0.72 27.21 18.88
CA GLU A 220 -0.13 27.80 20.08
C GLU A 220 1.21 27.13 20.41
N SER A 221 1.27 25.80 20.39
CA SER A 221 2.51 25.05 20.60
C SER A 221 3.57 25.41 19.56
N LEU A 222 3.22 25.46 18.28
CA LEU A 222 4.15 25.80 17.21
C LEU A 222 4.68 27.22 17.39
N ARG A 223 3.82 28.21 17.63
CA ARG A 223 4.23 29.61 17.82
C ARG A 223 5.16 29.75 19.04
N ARG A 224 4.88 29.05 20.15
CA ARG A 224 5.75 29.05 21.33
C ARG A 224 7.12 28.45 21.03
N ARG A 225 7.19 27.31 20.34
CA ARG A 225 8.45 26.68 19.97
C ARG A 225 9.26 27.54 18.99
N VAL A 226 8.61 28.13 17.99
CA VAL A 226 9.26 29.03 17.02
C VAL A 226 9.77 30.31 17.70
N ALA A 227 9.04 30.85 18.68
CA ALA A 227 9.49 32.03 19.43
C ALA A 227 10.82 31.81 20.16
N LEU A 228 11.10 30.58 20.61
CA LEU A 228 12.37 30.21 21.25
C LEU A 228 13.57 30.25 20.28
N LEU A 229 13.32 30.23 18.97
CA LEU A 229 14.36 30.29 17.95
C LEU A 229 14.77 31.73 17.59
N LYS A 230 14.18 32.74 18.23
CA LYS A 230 14.43 34.15 17.95
C LYS A 230 15.91 34.49 18.07
N GLY A 231 16.45 35.12 17.03
CA GLY A 231 17.84 35.57 16.95
C GLY A 231 18.81 34.52 16.39
N LEU A 232 18.36 33.29 16.15
CA LEU A 232 19.14 32.27 15.45
C LEU A 232 19.51 32.76 14.04
N ASP A 233 20.77 32.57 13.66
CA ASP A 233 21.24 32.89 12.32
C ASP A 233 20.60 31.97 11.27
N ALA A 234 20.15 32.53 10.15
CA ALA A 234 19.46 31.76 9.10
C ALA A 234 20.36 30.66 8.48
N GLY A 235 21.69 30.79 8.57
CA GLY A 235 22.62 29.75 8.14
C GLY A 235 22.47 28.42 8.92
N ALA A 236 21.82 28.44 10.09
CA ALA A 236 21.47 27.21 10.80
C ALA A 236 20.49 26.32 9.99
N LEU A 237 19.65 26.91 9.13
CA LEU A 237 18.75 26.15 8.26
C LEU A 237 19.53 25.28 7.26
N ASP A 238 20.64 25.79 6.74
CA ASP A 238 21.51 25.03 5.83
C ASP A 238 22.15 23.84 6.56
N ALA A 239 22.65 24.06 7.78
CA ALA A 239 23.20 22.99 8.60
C ALA A 239 22.17 21.91 8.95
N VAL A 240 20.91 22.30 9.20
CA VAL A 240 19.80 21.35 9.41
C VAL A 240 19.51 20.54 8.15
N ARG A 241 19.46 21.17 6.96
CA ARG A 241 19.23 20.49 5.66
C ARG A 241 20.29 19.42 5.36
N GLU A 242 21.53 19.64 5.78
CA GLU A 242 22.63 18.68 5.63
C GLU A 242 22.52 17.49 6.60
N ARG A 243 21.95 17.70 7.78
CA ARG A 243 21.75 16.67 8.81
C ARG A 243 20.48 15.84 8.62
N LEU A 244 19.59 16.19 7.70
CA LEU A 244 18.36 15.44 7.47
C LEU A 244 18.65 13.99 7.07
N VAL A 245 18.09 13.06 7.84
CA VAL A 245 18.13 11.63 7.54
C VAL A 245 16.75 11.22 7.02
N LEU A 246 16.70 10.70 5.80
CA LEU A 246 15.46 10.14 5.25
C LEU A 246 15.09 8.87 6.00
N THR A 247 13.80 8.65 6.20
CA THR A 247 13.29 7.38 6.72
C THR A 247 13.71 6.23 5.80
N PRO A 248 14.13 5.07 6.34
CA PRO A 248 14.49 3.92 5.51
C PRO A 248 13.38 3.59 4.53
N GLY A 249 13.73 3.40 3.26
CA GLY A 249 12.76 3.15 2.19
C GLY A 249 12.11 4.41 1.59
N ALA A 250 12.29 5.62 2.14
CA ALA A 250 11.66 6.84 1.58
C ALA A 250 12.03 7.10 0.12
N ARG A 251 13.31 6.96 -0.25
CA ARG A 251 13.76 7.11 -1.65
C ARG A 251 13.11 6.05 -2.55
N THR A 252 13.10 4.80 -2.09
CA THR A 252 12.50 3.67 -2.82
C THR A 252 11.00 3.87 -3.00
N LEU A 253 10.29 4.33 -1.97
CA LEU A 253 8.86 4.65 -2.05
C LEU A 253 8.63 5.68 -3.16
N VAL A 254 9.23 6.86 -3.06
CA VAL A 254 8.99 7.95 -4.02
C VAL A 254 9.37 7.53 -5.43
N ARG A 255 10.52 6.88 -5.61
CA ARG A 255 10.99 6.39 -6.92
C ARG A 255 10.00 5.40 -7.54
N THR A 256 9.55 4.40 -6.77
CA THR A 256 8.59 3.41 -7.24
C THR A 256 7.24 4.05 -7.60
N LEU A 257 6.73 4.94 -6.74
CA LEU A 257 5.48 5.67 -7.00
C LEU A 257 5.57 6.48 -8.31
N LYS A 258 6.68 7.17 -8.54
CA LYS A 258 6.92 7.92 -9.78
C LYS A 258 6.91 7.03 -11.02
N ARG A 259 7.52 5.84 -10.96
CA ARG A 259 7.49 4.86 -12.07
C ARG A 259 6.08 4.36 -12.38
N LEU A 260 5.24 4.26 -11.36
CA LEU A 260 3.82 3.91 -11.50
C LEU A 260 2.96 5.09 -11.97
N GLY A 261 3.54 6.28 -12.17
CA GLY A 261 2.85 7.48 -12.62
C GLY A 261 2.03 8.17 -11.53
N TYR A 262 2.37 7.93 -10.25
CA TYR A 262 1.78 8.64 -9.13
C TYR A 262 2.35 10.05 -9.03
N GLU A 263 1.54 10.97 -8.52
CA GLU A 263 2.04 12.23 -7.98
C GLU A 263 2.35 12.06 -6.50
N CYS A 264 3.47 12.63 -6.06
CA CYS A 264 3.93 12.60 -4.68
C CYS A 264 3.85 14.03 -4.13
N ALA A 265 3.29 14.16 -2.93
CA ALA A 265 3.20 15.44 -2.23
C ALA A 265 3.69 15.32 -0.78
N ILE A 266 4.10 16.44 -0.21
CA ILE A 266 4.42 16.54 1.22
C ILE A 266 3.60 17.64 1.90
N VAL A 267 3.15 17.37 3.13
CA VAL A 267 2.40 18.31 3.95
C VAL A 267 2.94 18.28 5.37
N SER A 268 3.64 19.35 5.76
CA SER A 268 4.38 19.40 7.02
C SER A 268 3.88 20.49 7.95
N GLY A 269 3.95 20.22 9.26
CA GLY A 269 3.86 21.24 10.30
C GLY A 269 5.19 22.00 10.52
N GLY A 270 6.28 21.52 9.93
CA GLY A 270 7.59 22.16 9.89
C GLY A 270 7.66 23.29 8.86
N PHE A 271 8.81 23.45 8.20
CA PHE A 271 9.15 24.71 7.52
C PHE A 271 9.46 24.56 6.02
N THR A 272 8.96 25.48 5.19
CA THR A 272 9.22 25.57 3.73
C THR A 272 10.71 25.59 3.45
N GLN A 273 11.45 26.38 4.23
CA GLN A 273 12.91 26.44 4.13
C GLN A 273 13.60 25.08 4.24
N VAL A 274 13.02 24.08 4.91
CA VAL A 274 13.61 22.74 4.99
C VAL A 274 12.98 21.79 3.98
N THR A 275 11.66 21.87 3.81
CA THR A 275 10.90 20.98 2.92
C THR A 275 11.19 21.21 1.44
N ASP A 276 11.53 22.44 1.01
CA ASP A 276 11.90 22.74 -0.39
C ASP A 276 13.11 21.92 -0.86
N THR A 277 14.08 21.67 0.03
CA THR A 277 15.22 20.80 -0.29
C THR A 277 14.80 19.34 -0.48
N LEU A 278 13.79 18.86 0.25
CA LEU A 278 13.24 17.52 0.05
C LEU A 278 12.48 17.42 -1.27
N VAL A 279 11.76 18.49 -1.65
CA VAL A 279 11.04 18.58 -2.93
C VAL A 279 12.00 18.39 -4.09
N GLU A 280 13.10 19.14 -4.12
CA GLU A 280 14.11 19.03 -5.17
C GLU A 280 14.81 17.67 -5.16
N ARG A 281 15.24 17.18 -3.97
CA ARG A 281 16.02 15.93 -3.85
C ARG A 281 15.24 14.68 -4.22
N LEU A 282 13.93 14.67 -4.02
CA LEU A 282 13.07 13.49 -4.25
C LEU A 282 12.15 13.66 -5.45
N GLY A 283 12.12 14.85 -6.07
CA GLY A 283 11.22 15.18 -7.18
C GLY A 283 9.75 15.18 -6.75
N ILE A 284 9.43 15.74 -5.58
CA ILE A 284 8.04 15.86 -5.09
C ILE A 284 7.28 16.86 -5.98
N ASP A 285 6.02 16.56 -6.30
CA ASP A 285 5.19 17.38 -7.21
C ASP A 285 4.51 18.55 -6.48
N HIS A 286 4.11 18.34 -5.22
CA HIS A 286 3.39 19.34 -4.42
C HIS A 286 3.93 19.44 -2.99
N SER A 287 3.96 20.63 -2.42
CA SER A 287 4.37 20.83 -1.02
C SER A 287 3.53 21.89 -0.30
N ALA A 288 3.32 21.68 1.00
CA ALA A 288 2.78 22.69 1.91
C ALA A 288 3.47 22.57 3.28
N ALA A 289 3.96 23.70 3.79
CA ALA A 289 4.59 23.79 5.11
C ALA A 289 4.43 25.21 5.67
N ASN A 290 4.73 25.40 6.96
CA ASN A 290 4.83 26.73 7.56
C ASN A 290 6.07 27.46 7.05
N THR A 291 6.15 28.78 7.19
CA THR A 291 7.35 29.55 6.79
C THR A 291 7.87 30.34 7.98
N LEU A 292 9.13 30.13 8.35
CA LEU A 292 9.79 30.94 9.38
C LEU A 292 10.01 32.37 8.86
N GLU A 293 9.74 33.37 9.70
CA GLU A 293 10.05 34.76 9.35
C GLU A 293 11.53 35.07 9.59
N ILE A 294 12.19 35.62 8.56
CA ILE A 294 13.61 35.96 8.57
C ILE A 294 13.77 37.44 8.23
N VAL A 295 14.47 38.18 9.09
CA VAL A 295 14.80 39.59 8.90
C VAL A 295 16.28 39.78 9.19
N ASP A 296 16.99 40.48 8.30
CA ASP A 296 18.44 40.74 8.40
C ASP A 296 19.28 39.46 8.64
N GLY A 297 18.89 38.37 7.98
CA GLY A 297 19.58 37.07 8.08
C GLY A 297 19.33 36.31 9.38
N LYS A 298 18.36 36.71 10.21
CA LYS A 298 18.05 36.05 11.48
C LYS A 298 16.58 35.68 11.61
N LEU A 299 16.30 34.58 12.31
CA LEU A 299 14.95 34.19 12.66
C LEU A 299 14.34 35.21 13.64
N THR A 300 13.15 35.71 13.36
CA THR A 300 12.46 36.66 14.26
C THR A 300 11.77 35.97 15.43
N GLY A 301 11.57 34.66 15.34
CA GLY A 301 10.68 33.88 16.20
C GLY A 301 9.21 33.95 15.78
N GLY A 302 8.93 34.48 14.58
CA GLY A 302 7.61 34.54 13.96
C GLY A 302 7.41 33.57 12.80
N LEU A 303 6.16 33.47 12.34
CA LEU A 303 5.75 32.69 11.17
C LEU A 303 5.12 33.63 10.13
N VAL A 304 5.37 33.35 8.84
CA VAL A 304 4.77 34.07 7.71
C VAL A 304 3.53 33.32 7.21
N GLY A 305 2.44 34.06 7.02
CA GLY A 305 1.20 33.51 6.45
C GLY A 305 0.37 32.67 7.42
N PRO A 306 -0.64 31.93 6.91
CA PRO A 306 -1.46 31.05 7.72
C PRO A 306 -0.67 29.82 8.17
N VAL A 307 -0.99 29.31 9.36
CA VAL A 307 -0.35 28.10 9.90
C VAL A 307 -0.99 26.86 9.28
N ILE A 308 -0.15 25.92 8.84
CA ILE A 308 -0.54 24.57 8.45
C ILE A 308 -0.74 23.75 9.71
N ASP A 309 -1.95 23.84 10.24
CA ASP A 309 -2.43 23.03 11.36
C ASP A 309 -3.04 21.71 10.86
N ARG A 310 -3.68 20.96 11.78
CA ARG A 310 -4.35 19.69 11.46
C ARG A 310 -5.39 19.81 10.34
N ARG A 311 -6.18 20.89 10.33
CA ARG A 311 -7.16 21.14 9.28
C ARG A 311 -6.48 21.59 7.98
N GLY A 312 -5.46 22.43 8.10
CA GLY A 312 -4.61 22.88 7.00
C GLY A 312 -3.98 21.71 6.24
N LYS A 313 -3.61 20.62 6.93
CA LYS A 313 -3.11 19.41 6.27
C LYS A 313 -4.17 18.74 5.38
N ALA A 314 -5.40 18.62 5.87
CA ALA A 314 -6.51 18.08 5.08
C ALA A 314 -6.89 19.00 3.90
N ASP A 315 -6.84 20.31 4.10
CA ASP A 315 -7.12 21.29 3.04
C ASP A 315 -6.02 21.28 1.96
N ALA A 316 -4.75 21.08 2.34
CA ALA A 316 -3.65 20.89 1.41
C ALA A 316 -3.83 19.62 0.56
N LEU A 317 -4.19 18.48 1.17
CA LEU A 317 -4.52 17.25 0.46
C LEU A 317 -5.64 17.47 -0.58
N ARG A 318 -6.73 18.16 -0.20
CA ARG A 318 -7.84 18.46 -1.13
C ARG A 318 -7.39 19.31 -2.31
N ARG A 319 -6.55 20.32 -2.05
CA ARG A 319 -6.00 21.19 -3.09
C ARG A 319 -5.11 20.40 -4.05
N PHE A 320 -4.15 19.64 -3.54
CA PHE A 320 -3.26 18.82 -4.37
C PHE A 320 -4.01 17.79 -5.20
N ALA A 321 -5.04 17.15 -4.61
CA ALA A 321 -5.89 16.22 -5.33
C ALA A 321 -6.62 16.90 -6.49
N ALA A 322 -7.15 18.13 -6.28
CA ALA A 322 -7.78 18.92 -7.33
C ALA A 322 -6.80 19.33 -8.43
N ASP A 323 -5.59 19.79 -8.05
CA ASP A 323 -4.54 20.21 -8.98
C ASP A 323 -4.04 19.04 -9.85
N ALA A 324 -3.91 17.85 -9.27
CA ALA A 324 -3.54 16.60 -9.95
C ALA A 324 -4.69 15.96 -10.76
N GLY A 325 -5.93 16.46 -10.60
CA GLY A 325 -7.12 15.84 -11.18
C GLY A 325 -7.44 14.44 -10.63
N VAL A 326 -7.03 14.17 -9.38
CA VAL A 326 -7.22 12.89 -8.70
C VAL A 326 -8.40 12.99 -7.71
N PRO A 327 -9.43 12.12 -7.81
CA PRO A 327 -10.48 12.04 -6.80
C PRO A 327 -9.91 11.69 -5.42
N LEU A 328 -10.48 12.24 -4.34
CA LEU A 328 -10.05 11.94 -2.97
C LEU A 328 -10.06 10.43 -2.64
N SER A 329 -11.00 9.68 -3.21
CA SER A 329 -11.06 8.22 -3.06
C SER A 329 -9.85 7.48 -3.66
N GLN A 330 -9.01 8.16 -4.45
CA GLN A 330 -7.78 7.64 -5.05
C GLN A 330 -6.52 8.27 -4.45
N THR A 331 -6.64 9.06 -3.38
CA THR A 331 -5.48 9.61 -2.67
C THR A 331 -5.06 8.72 -1.51
N VAL A 332 -3.77 8.66 -1.24
CA VAL A 332 -3.19 8.02 -0.05
C VAL A 332 -2.58 9.10 0.83
N ALA A 333 -2.85 9.08 2.13
CA ALA A 333 -2.18 9.96 3.09
C ALA A 333 -1.37 9.13 4.07
N ILE A 334 -0.15 9.57 4.40
CA ILE A 334 0.77 8.88 5.30
C ILE A 334 1.22 9.87 6.39
N GLY A 335 1.10 9.49 7.65
CA GLY A 335 1.54 10.31 8.79
C GLY A 335 1.62 9.51 10.08
N ASP A 336 2.28 10.06 11.10
CA ASP A 336 2.52 9.40 12.40
C ASP A 336 1.76 10.05 13.56
N GLY A 337 1.34 11.31 13.39
CA GLY A 337 0.93 12.18 14.47
C GLY A 337 -0.57 12.48 14.53
N ALA A 338 -1.01 13.01 15.67
CA ALA A 338 -2.41 13.42 15.86
C ALA A 338 -2.79 14.65 15.01
N ASN A 339 -1.79 15.43 14.57
CA ASN A 339 -1.89 16.50 13.59
C ASN A 339 -2.24 16.00 12.18
N ASP A 340 -2.02 14.71 11.87
CA ASP A 340 -2.33 14.15 10.55
C ASP A 340 -3.73 13.58 10.44
N LEU A 341 -4.42 13.38 11.56
CA LEU A 341 -5.68 12.63 11.61
C LEU A 341 -6.75 13.14 10.64
N ASP A 342 -6.86 14.46 10.41
CA ASP A 342 -7.85 14.99 9.47
C ASP A 342 -7.42 14.76 8.01
N MET A 343 -6.12 14.79 7.72
CA MET A 343 -5.57 14.43 6.42
C MET A 343 -5.77 12.94 6.14
N LEU A 344 -5.43 12.07 7.11
CA LEU A 344 -5.60 10.62 7.02
C LEU A 344 -7.07 10.25 6.75
N ARG A 345 -8.02 10.84 7.49
CA ARG A 345 -9.47 10.61 7.30
C ARG A 345 -10.02 11.18 6.00
N THR A 346 -9.37 12.18 5.42
CA THR A 346 -9.82 12.82 4.17
C THR A 346 -9.39 12.02 2.95
N ALA A 347 -8.27 11.29 3.06
CA ALA A 347 -7.77 10.45 1.97
C ALA A 347 -8.64 9.22 1.75
N GLY A 348 -8.60 8.65 0.54
CA GLY A 348 -9.18 7.35 0.25
C GLY A 348 -8.50 6.18 0.96
N LEU A 349 -7.21 6.35 1.32
CA LEU A 349 -6.47 5.45 2.20
C LEU A 349 -5.56 6.26 3.13
N GLY A 350 -5.91 6.34 4.41
CA GLY A 350 -5.08 6.89 5.47
C GLY A 350 -4.20 5.83 6.13
N VAL A 351 -2.88 6.01 6.05
CA VAL A 351 -1.88 5.11 6.62
C VAL A 351 -1.17 5.75 7.81
N ALA A 352 -1.33 5.14 8.98
CA ALA A 352 -0.61 5.52 10.19
C ALA A 352 0.78 4.86 10.23
N PHE A 353 1.84 5.61 9.92
CA PHE A 353 3.22 5.10 9.87
C PHE A 353 3.94 5.29 11.20
N ASN A 354 4.38 4.20 11.84
CA ASN A 354 4.98 4.16 13.18
C ASN A 354 4.27 5.05 14.22
N ALA A 355 2.97 5.20 14.03
CA ALA A 355 2.18 6.19 14.70
C ALA A 355 1.85 5.82 16.14
N LYS A 356 1.52 6.82 16.95
CA LYS A 356 1.02 6.63 18.32
C LYS A 356 -0.32 5.84 18.32
N PRO A 357 -0.66 5.12 19.40
CA PRO A 357 -1.87 4.28 19.45
C PRO A 357 -3.16 5.01 19.07
N VAL A 358 -3.32 6.27 19.49
CA VAL A 358 -4.49 7.10 19.18
C VAL A 358 -4.66 7.36 17.68
N VAL A 359 -3.56 7.45 16.94
CA VAL A 359 -3.55 7.68 15.49
C VAL A 359 -3.85 6.38 14.77
N ARG A 360 -3.20 5.29 15.18
CA ARG A 360 -3.42 3.93 14.63
C ARG A 360 -4.88 3.49 14.68
N GLN A 361 -5.58 3.78 15.78
CA GLN A 361 -6.99 3.43 15.96
C GLN A 361 -7.95 4.21 15.04
N GLN A 362 -7.48 5.30 14.44
CA GLN A 362 -8.32 6.21 13.66
C GLN A 362 -7.94 6.27 12.17
N ALA A 363 -6.82 5.66 11.79
CA ALA A 363 -6.42 5.49 10.40
C ALA A 363 -7.04 4.23 9.80
N ASP A 364 -7.11 4.14 8.47
CA ASP A 364 -7.66 2.98 7.77
C ASP A 364 -6.77 1.74 7.91
N THR A 365 -5.46 1.97 8.07
CA THR A 365 -4.45 0.96 8.34
C THR A 365 -3.24 1.57 9.03
N SER A 366 -2.37 0.73 9.60
CA SER A 366 -1.12 1.13 10.20
C SER A 366 0.06 0.36 9.62
N VAL A 367 1.24 0.96 9.69
CA VAL A 367 2.52 0.31 9.43
C VAL A 367 3.39 0.51 10.66
N SER A 368 3.82 -0.58 11.28
CA SER A 368 4.53 -0.63 12.57
C SER A 368 6.01 -0.95 12.45
N VAL A 369 6.51 -0.98 11.23
CA VAL A 369 7.90 -1.30 10.87
C VAL A 369 8.61 -0.04 10.38
N PRO A 370 9.92 0.12 10.63
CA PRO A 370 10.65 1.36 10.36
C PRO A 370 11.03 1.56 8.88
N TYR A 371 10.22 1.02 7.95
CA TYR A 371 10.52 0.99 6.52
C TYR A 371 9.35 1.59 5.74
N LEU A 372 9.52 2.82 5.23
CA LEU A 372 8.47 3.58 4.57
C LEU A 372 8.10 2.99 3.20
N ASP A 373 9.02 2.28 2.54
CA ASP A 373 8.76 1.57 1.28
C ASP A 373 7.77 0.42 1.43
N THR A 374 7.48 -0.07 2.63
CA THR A 374 6.44 -1.10 2.84
C THR A 374 5.04 -0.65 2.42
N ILE A 375 4.82 0.66 2.28
CA ILE A 375 3.57 1.21 1.74
C ILE A 375 3.32 0.74 0.30
N VAL A 376 4.36 0.51 -0.51
CA VAL A 376 4.16 0.00 -1.89
C VAL A 376 3.50 -1.39 -1.89
N PHE A 377 3.75 -2.19 -0.85
CA PHE A 377 3.13 -3.51 -0.69
C PHE A 377 1.64 -3.38 -0.39
N LEU A 378 1.23 -2.36 0.36
CA LEU A 378 -0.19 -2.06 0.56
C LEU A 378 -0.84 -1.70 -0.79
N LEU A 379 -0.13 -0.98 -1.66
CA LEU A 379 -0.58 -0.65 -3.00
C LEU A 379 -0.56 -1.84 -3.98
N GLY A 380 -0.09 -3.01 -3.55
CA GLY A 380 -0.11 -4.25 -4.34
C GLY A 380 1.10 -4.43 -5.24
N VAL A 381 2.15 -3.63 -5.02
CA VAL A 381 3.44 -3.79 -5.69
C VAL A 381 4.26 -4.78 -4.89
N SER A 382 4.84 -5.78 -5.54
CA SER A 382 5.76 -6.73 -4.91
C SER A 382 7.18 -6.18 -4.81
N ARG A 383 8.00 -6.75 -3.92
CA ARG A 383 9.41 -6.39 -3.79
C ARG A 383 10.18 -6.76 -5.05
N GLU A 384 9.88 -7.91 -5.62
CA GLU A 384 10.47 -8.39 -6.86
C GLU A 384 10.19 -7.43 -8.04
N GLU A 385 9.00 -6.82 -8.11
CA GLU A 385 8.70 -5.77 -9.12
C GLU A 385 9.49 -4.48 -8.88
N VAL A 386 9.70 -4.07 -7.62
CA VAL A 386 10.52 -2.90 -7.29
C VAL A 386 11.97 -3.12 -7.71
N GLU A 387 12.55 -4.28 -7.39
CA GLU A 387 13.92 -4.64 -7.76
C GLU A 387 14.12 -4.69 -9.27
N ALA A 388 13.23 -5.39 -10.00
CA ALA A 388 13.30 -5.48 -11.45
C ALA A 388 13.30 -4.10 -12.11
N ALA A 389 12.45 -3.19 -11.64
CA ALA A 389 12.40 -1.82 -12.15
C ALA A 389 13.65 -0.99 -11.78
N ASP A 390 14.29 -1.27 -10.63
CA ASP A 390 15.54 -0.62 -10.23
C ASP A 390 16.73 -1.08 -11.09
N GLU A 391 16.79 -2.38 -11.42
CA GLU A 391 17.79 -2.95 -12.32
C GLU A 391 17.69 -2.35 -13.73
N ASP A 392 16.47 -2.28 -14.30
CA ASP A 392 16.21 -1.75 -15.65
C ASP A 392 16.61 -0.27 -15.82
N SER A 393 16.57 0.49 -14.72
CA SER A 393 16.87 1.93 -14.72
C SER A 393 18.27 2.26 -14.22
N GLY A 394 19.11 1.25 -13.93
CA GLY A 394 20.46 1.45 -13.40
C GLY A 394 20.50 2.18 -12.04
N SER A 395 19.40 2.13 -11.28
CA SER A 395 19.16 2.92 -10.06
C SER A 395 19.48 2.16 -8.78
N ALA A 396 20.29 1.09 -8.86
CA ALA A 396 20.62 0.25 -7.72
C ALA A 396 21.66 0.92 -6.80
N GLU A 397 21.24 1.93 -6.03
CA GLU A 397 21.95 2.44 -4.84
C GLU A 397 20.99 3.03 -3.80
#